data_AF-A0A8J2WBM0-F1
#
_entry.id   AF-A0A8J2WBM0-F1
#
_cell.length_a   1.000
_cell.length_b   1.000
_cell.length_c   1.000
_cell.angle_alpha   90.00
_cell.angle_beta   90.00
_cell.angle_gamma   90.00
#
_symmetry.space_group_name_H-M   'P 1'
#
loop_
_entity.id
_entity.type
_entity.pdbx_description
1 polymer ?
#
loop_
_entity_poly.entity_id
_entity_poly.type
_entity_poly.pdbx_seq_one_letter_code
_entity_poly.pdbx_strand_id
1 'polypeptide(L)'
;MSDVTENGKKFKNIRETYKISTFLLTLGLMYPNPVYDEKRKKMIIIAILSALPAFTLAGNDIRLRILNNDMANVVRQSIVLVSITFVIIKFIISIVRKDEFRSLLEEMDADYERFNEMSEQYQDLVEDTIRKTRKVEKSWCFVLLVTTASYPVLAGACTIYSQLFSDDPRRYMVHELKAIIISEEQKYQSPYFELAAEIANVVYSCSWEKVQDSKIRSSICFILAKCQTPVQLRALDMLTFNMELFVSVGPDIIHFVSSRI
;
A
#
# COMPACT_ATOMS: atom_id res chain seq x y z
N MET A 1 17.58 -35.94 -8.70
CA MET A 1 17.23 -35.95 -10.13
C MET A 1 17.24 -34.50 -10.57
N SER A 2 18.39 -34.05 -11.05
CA SER A 2 18.62 -32.67 -11.49
C SER A 2 17.88 -32.45 -12.80
N ASP A 3 16.92 -31.52 -12.81
CA ASP A 3 16.27 -31.03 -14.02
C ASP A 3 17.33 -30.32 -14.88
N VAL A 4 18.02 -31.08 -15.74
CA VAL A 4 18.78 -30.52 -16.84
C VAL A 4 17.75 -29.91 -17.79
N THR A 5 17.71 -28.59 -17.84
CA THR A 5 16.74 -27.89 -18.69
C THR A 5 17.09 -27.99 -20.18
N GLU A 6 16.09 -27.76 -21.06
CA GLU A 6 16.15 -27.91 -22.53
C GLU A 6 17.38 -27.29 -23.23
N ASN A 7 18.09 -26.35 -22.59
CA ASN A 7 19.28 -25.68 -23.14
C ASN A 7 20.63 -26.23 -22.63
N GLY A 8 20.65 -27.33 -21.86
CA GLY A 8 21.88 -27.97 -21.38
C GLY A 8 22.62 -27.23 -20.26
N LYS A 9 22.11 -26.08 -19.78
CA LYS A 9 22.65 -25.34 -18.62
C LYS A 9 22.01 -25.81 -17.31
N LYS A 10 22.83 -26.04 -16.28
CA LYS A 10 22.40 -26.48 -14.93
C LYS A 10 21.92 -25.29 -14.07
N PHE A 11 22.58 -24.13 -14.20
CA PHE A 11 22.26 -22.89 -13.48
C PHE A 11 21.70 -21.82 -14.41
N LYS A 12 20.68 -21.13 -13.91
CA LYS A 12 19.93 -20.08 -14.61
C LYS A 12 20.12 -18.75 -13.88
N ASN A 13 19.80 -17.66 -14.57
CA ASN A 13 19.78 -16.30 -14.00
C ASN A 13 18.97 -16.25 -12.70
N ILE A 14 19.33 -15.27 -11.86
CA ILE A 14 18.75 -15.04 -10.54
C ILE A 14 17.23 -14.91 -10.59
N ARG A 15 16.70 -14.34 -11.67
CA ARG A 15 15.25 -14.20 -11.89
C ARG A 15 14.54 -15.55 -11.94
N GLU A 16 15.13 -16.52 -12.63
CA GLU A 16 14.55 -17.87 -12.71
C GLU A 16 14.86 -18.68 -11.45
N THR A 17 16.00 -18.42 -10.83
CA THR A 17 16.44 -19.13 -9.64
C THR A 17 15.66 -18.71 -8.39
N TYR A 18 15.34 -17.43 -8.23
CA TYR A 18 14.62 -16.85 -7.09
C TYR A 18 13.34 -16.13 -7.56
N LYS A 19 12.38 -16.90 -8.06
CA LYS A 19 11.11 -16.38 -8.60
C LYS A 19 10.30 -15.62 -7.55
N ILE A 20 10.26 -16.10 -6.30
CA ILE A 20 9.48 -15.49 -5.22
C ILE A 20 10.07 -14.13 -4.87
N SER A 21 11.37 -14.05 -4.56
CA SER A 21 12.05 -12.79 -4.29
C SER A 21 11.95 -11.81 -5.44
N THR A 22 12.18 -12.24 -6.68
CA THR A 22 12.05 -11.38 -7.86
C THR A 22 10.62 -10.85 -8.01
N PHE A 23 9.61 -11.69 -7.80
CA PHE A 23 8.21 -11.29 -7.81
C PHE A 23 7.90 -10.27 -6.71
N LEU A 24 8.37 -10.50 -5.48
CA LEU A 24 8.17 -9.59 -4.35
C LEU A 24 8.89 -8.24 -4.55
N LEU A 25 10.10 -8.25 -5.12
CA LEU A 25 10.81 -7.03 -5.50
C LEU A 25 10.06 -6.25 -6.58
N THR A 26 9.46 -6.95 -7.55
CA THR A 26 8.66 -6.33 -8.62
C THR A 26 7.37 -5.75 -8.06
N LEU A 27 6.64 -6.51 -7.23
CA LEU A 27 5.44 -6.07 -6.54
C LEU A 27 5.71 -4.85 -5.65
N GLY A 28 6.85 -4.84 -4.98
CA GLY A 28 7.32 -3.72 -4.17
C GLY A 28 7.91 -2.56 -4.97
N LEU A 29 7.83 -2.56 -6.31
CA LEU A 29 8.41 -1.53 -7.18
C LEU A 29 9.93 -1.29 -6.94
N MET A 30 10.66 -2.28 -6.43
CA MET A 30 12.09 -2.20 -6.16
C MET A 30 12.94 -2.88 -7.23
N TYR A 31 12.33 -3.73 -8.07
CA TYR A 31 13.06 -4.44 -9.10
C TYR A 31 13.53 -3.47 -10.22
N PRO A 32 14.84 -3.39 -10.51
CA PRO A 32 15.35 -2.54 -11.57
C PRO A 32 14.98 -3.11 -12.95
N ASN A 33 14.26 -2.34 -13.75
CA ASN A 33 13.94 -2.70 -15.13
C ASN A 33 14.07 -1.46 -16.04
N PRO A 34 15.08 -1.41 -16.92
CA PRO A 34 15.38 -0.22 -17.71
C PRO A 34 14.22 0.24 -18.60
N VAL A 35 13.37 -0.69 -19.04
CA VAL A 35 12.24 -0.37 -19.92
C VAL A 35 11.17 0.45 -19.18
N TYR A 36 11.03 0.26 -17.87
CA TYR A 36 9.97 0.86 -17.07
C TYR A 36 10.49 1.76 -15.95
N ASP A 37 11.78 2.10 -15.96
CA ASP A 37 12.45 2.87 -14.90
C ASP A 37 11.76 4.22 -14.64
N GLU A 38 11.48 4.99 -15.70
CA GLU A 38 10.79 6.29 -15.58
C GLU A 38 9.36 6.15 -15.08
N LYS A 39 8.65 5.10 -15.51
CA LYS A 39 7.29 4.82 -15.02
C LYS A 39 7.32 4.41 -13.55
N ARG A 40 8.27 3.56 -13.15
CA ARG A 40 8.49 3.13 -11.76
C ARG A 40 8.79 4.31 -10.86
N LYS A 41 9.70 5.19 -11.26
CA LYS A 41 10.02 6.43 -10.52
C LYS A 41 8.78 7.30 -10.30
N LYS A 42 7.98 7.52 -11.36
CA LYS A 42 6.71 8.27 -11.25
C LYS A 42 5.72 7.61 -10.30
N MET A 43 5.53 6.29 -10.40
CA MET A 43 4.65 5.54 -9.49
C MET A 43 5.10 5.63 -8.04
N ILE A 44 6.41 5.51 -7.77
CA ILE A 44 6.95 5.65 -6.41
C ILE A 44 6.74 7.06 -5.87
N ILE A 45 7.00 8.11 -6.67
CA ILE A 45 6.76 9.50 -6.25
C ILE A 45 5.28 9.72 -5.92
N ILE A 46 4.37 9.24 -6.78
CA ILE A 46 2.92 9.29 -6.53
C ILE A 46 2.57 8.56 -5.23
N ALA A 47 3.13 7.36 -5.01
CA ALA A 47 2.89 6.60 -3.78
C ALA A 47 3.35 7.34 -2.53
N ILE A 48 4.57 7.92 -2.53
CA ILE A 48 5.08 8.73 -1.43
C ILE A 48 4.20 9.96 -1.18
N LEU A 49 3.84 10.70 -2.24
CA LEU A 49 2.97 11.87 -2.12
C LEU A 49 1.59 11.51 -1.57
N SER A 50 1.03 10.37 -1.99
CA SER A 50 -0.27 9.88 -1.50
C SER A 50 -0.24 9.50 -0.02
N ALA A 51 0.94 9.20 0.54
CA ALA A 51 1.10 8.88 1.95
C ALA A 51 1.18 10.14 2.84
N LEU A 52 1.52 11.31 2.30
CA LEU A 52 1.70 12.54 3.09
C LEU A 52 0.49 12.92 3.96
N PRO A 53 -0.76 12.87 3.47
CA PRO A 53 -1.92 13.15 4.32
C PRO A 53 -2.06 12.17 5.49
N ALA A 54 -1.68 10.90 5.30
CA ALA A 54 -1.70 9.92 6.38
C ALA A 54 -0.66 10.25 7.47
N PHE A 55 0.51 10.76 7.09
CA PHE A 55 1.54 11.22 8.02
C PHE A 55 1.10 12.43 8.84
N THR A 56 0.47 13.42 8.21
CA THR A 56 0.01 14.62 8.91
C THR A 56 -1.07 14.27 9.94
N LEU A 57 -1.98 13.36 9.58
CA LEU A 57 -3.02 12.87 10.49
C LEU A 57 -2.46 12.07 11.65
N ALA A 58 -1.60 11.09 11.36
CA ALA A 58 -0.99 10.27 12.38
C ALA A 58 -0.15 11.14 13.34
N GLY A 59 0.57 12.13 12.81
CA GLY A 59 1.32 13.10 13.61
C GLY A 59 0.43 13.94 14.53
N ASN A 60 -0.70 14.43 14.03
CA ASN A 60 -1.65 15.19 14.85
C ASN A 60 -2.35 14.32 15.91
N ASP A 61 -2.74 13.08 15.56
CA ASP A 61 -3.32 12.11 16.51
C ASP A 61 -2.33 11.76 17.63
N ILE A 62 -1.06 11.51 17.28
CA ILE A 62 0.02 11.30 18.26
C ILE A 62 0.16 12.53 19.18
N ARG A 63 0.18 13.74 18.61
CA ARG A 63 0.26 14.99 19.39
C ARG A 63 -0.89 15.11 20.39
N LEU A 64 -2.12 14.85 19.96
CA LEU A 64 -3.30 14.91 20.83
C LEU A 64 -3.26 13.84 21.94
N ARG A 65 -2.80 12.62 21.64
CA ARG A 65 -2.66 11.55 22.62
C ARG A 65 -1.56 11.83 23.65
N ILE A 66 -0.47 12.46 23.23
CA ILE A 66 0.58 12.94 24.14
C ILE A 66 -0.02 13.97 25.12
N LEU A 67 -0.78 14.95 24.62
CA LEU A 67 -1.43 15.96 25.48
C LEU A 67 -2.42 15.35 26.48
N ASN A 68 -3.11 14.26 26.09
CA ASN A 68 -4.06 13.55 26.95
C ASN A 68 -3.41 12.47 27.84
N ASN A 69 -2.07 12.37 27.87
CA ASN A 69 -1.31 11.34 28.60
C ASN A 69 -1.65 9.88 28.23
N ASP A 70 -2.14 9.63 27.01
CA ASP A 70 -2.51 8.29 26.55
C ASP A 70 -1.33 7.59 25.84
N MET A 71 -0.31 7.25 26.63
CA MET A 71 0.98 6.75 26.13
C MET A 71 0.89 5.39 25.43
N ALA A 72 -0.01 4.51 25.87
CA ALA A 72 -0.20 3.20 25.24
C ALA A 72 -0.61 3.33 23.76
N ASN A 73 -1.49 4.30 23.50
CA ASN A 73 -2.01 4.60 22.19
C ASN A 73 -1.01 5.38 21.32
N VAL A 74 -0.13 6.20 21.93
CA VAL A 74 1.02 6.82 21.24
C VAL A 74 1.98 5.76 20.71
N VAL A 75 2.34 4.78 21.54
CA VAL A 75 3.27 3.69 21.16
C VAL A 75 2.69 2.89 19.99
N ARG A 76 1.40 2.53 20.06
CA ARG A 76 0.71 1.78 18.99
C ARG A 76 0.76 2.52 17.64
N GLN A 77 0.47 3.82 17.63
CA GLN A 77 0.50 4.63 16.40
C GLN A 77 1.92 4.87 15.89
N SER A 78 2.89 5.00 16.80
CA SER A 78 4.30 5.18 16.44
C SER A 78 4.88 3.98 15.70
N ILE A 79 4.50 2.76 16.06
CA ILE A 79 4.94 1.53 15.35
C ILE A 79 4.51 1.55 13.87
N VAL A 80 3.28 1.96 13.61
CA VAL A 80 2.74 2.07 12.24
C VAL A 80 3.48 3.18 11.47
N LEU A 81 3.64 4.35 12.10
CA LEU A 81 4.31 5.49 11.48
C LEU A 81 5.75 5.15 11.10
N VAL A 82 6.52 4.56 12.03
CA VAL A 82 7.90 4.10 11.79
C VAL A 82 7.95 3.11 10.64
N SER A 83 7.03 2.14 10.60
CA SER A 83 6.98 1.13 9.52
C SER A 83 6.76 1.77 8.15
N ILE A 84 5.85 2.74 8.05
CA ILE A 84 5.59 3.46 6.80
C ILE A 84 6.81 4.32 6.42
N THR A 85 7.46 4.99 7.38
CA THR A 85 8.70 5.74 7.14
C THR A 85 9.79 4.85 6.57
N PHE A 86 9.97 3.63 7.09
CA PHE A 86 10.92 2.67 6.55
C PHE A 86 10.61 2.29 5.09
N VAL A 87 9.34 2.15 4.72
CA VAL A 87 8.93 1.88 3.33
C VAL A 87 9.26 3.07 2.42
N ILE A 88 8.99 4.30 2.86
CA ILE A 88 9.33 5.51 2.11
C ILE A 88 10.85 5.63 1.91
N ILE A 89 11.64 5.40 2.95
CA ILE A 89 13.10 5.41 2.85
C ILE A 89 13.57 4.34 1.85
N LYS A 90 13.03 3.12 1.91
CA LYS A 90 13.34 2.06 0.93
C LYS A 90 13.03 2.47 -0.50
N PHE A 91 11.89 3.12 -0.73
CA PHE A 91 11.52 3.65 -2.03
C PHE A 91 12.49 4.73 -2.53
N ILE A 92 12.88 5.67 -1.66
CA ILE A 92 13.88 6.69 -2.00
C ILE A 92 15.21 6.03 -2.36
N ILE A 93 15.69 5.10 -1.53
CA ILE A 93 16.94 4.37 -1.79
C ILE A 93 16.87 3.59 -3.12
N SER A 94 15.74 2.95 -3.41
CA SER A 94 15.54 2.21 -4.67
C SER A 94 15.58 3.10 -5.91
N ILE A 95 15.18 4.37 -5.80
CA ILE A 95 15.35 5.35 -6.88
C ILE A 95 16.80 5.82 -6.97
N VAL A 96 17.40 6.21 -5.83
CA VAL A 96 18.73 6.84 -5.79
C VAL A 96 19.83 5.87 -6.20
N ARG A 97 19.80 4.63 -5.72
CA ARG A 97 20.84 3.61 -5.96
C ARG A 97 20.44 2.59 -7.02
N LYS A 98 19.54 2.96 -7.95
CA LYS A 98 18.99 2.02 -8.94
C LYS A 98 20.06 1.36 -9.81
N ASP A 99 21.08 2.11 -10.20
CA ASP A 99 22.13 1.63 -11.11
C ASP A 99 23.06 0.64 -10.39
N GLU A 100 23.35 0.89 -9.12
CA GLU A 100 24.10 -0.03 -8.27
C GLU A 100 23.33 -1.33 -8.00
N PHE A 101 22.03 -1.24 -7.68
CA PHE A 101 21.17 -2.42 -7.53
C PHE A 101 21.11 -3.25 -8.82
N ARG A 102 21.07 -2.57 -9.96
CA ARG A 102 21.08 -3.24 -11.26
C ARG A 102 22.41 -3.93 -11.52
N SER A 103 23.52 -3.23 -11.32
CA SER A 103 24.87 -3.78 -11.47
C SER A 103 25.07 -5.02 -10.62
N LEU A 104 24.58 -5.01 -9.37
CA LEU A 104 24.65 -6.18 -8.48
C LEU A 104 23.86 -7.37 -9.03
N LEU A 105 22.66 -7.15 -9.60
CA LEU A 105 21.87 -8.23 -10.18
C LEU A 105 22.51 -8.79 -11.46
N GLU A 106 23.10 -7.93 -12.29
CA GLU A 106 23.81 -8.32 -13.51
C GLU A 106 25.10 -9.11 -13.18
N GLU A 107 25.84 -8.70 -12.15
CA GLU A 107 27.01 -9.43 -11.63
C GLU A 107 26.61 -10.80 -11.09
N MET A 108 25.53 -10.87 -10.29
CA MET A 108 25.00 -12.15 -9.82
C MET A 108 24.60 -13.06 -10.99
N ASP A 109 23.91 -12.53 -12.01
CA ASP A 109 23.54 -13.29 -13.19
C ASP A 109 24.77 -13.84 -13.93
N ALA A 110 25.80 -13.02 -14.11
CA ALA A 110 27.05 -13.43 -14.72
C ALA A 110 27.77 -14.54 -13.92
N ASP A 111 27.76 -14.44 -12.58
CA ASP A 111 28.31 -15.49 -11.71
C ASP A 111 27.55 -16.81 -11.86
N TYR A 112 26.21 -16.77 -11.91
CA TYR A 112 25.39 -17.95 -12.15
C TYR A 112 25.65 -18.60 -13.51
N GLU A 113 25.90 -17.80 -14.54
CA GLU A 113 26.29 -18.33 -15.85
C GLU A 113 27.65 -19.00 -15.79
N ARG A 114 28.64 -18.36 -15.14
CA ARG A 114 30.00 -18.88 -14.98
C ARG A 114 30.06 -20.20 -14.22
N PHE A 115 29.16 -20.42 -13.26
CA PHE A 115 29.09 -21.70 -12.53
C PHE A 115 28.80 -22.90 -13.45
N ASN A 116 28.19 -22.70 -14.63
CA ASN A 116 27.97 -23.79 -15.58
C ASN A 116 29.28 -24.29 -16.23
N GLU A 117 30.32 -23.47 -16.28
CA GLU A 117 31.62 -23.81 -16.88
C GLU A 117 32.60 -24.43 -15.87
N MET A 118 32.27 -24.40 -14.59
CA MET A 118 33.13 -24.92 -13.52
C MET A 118 33.01 -26.44 -13.39
N SER A 119 33.99 -27.07 -12.72
CA SER A 119 33.97 -28.51 -12.48
C SER A 119 32.75 -28.94 -11.64
N GLU A 120 32.34 -30.20 -11.82
CA GLU A 120 31.14 -30.78 -11.22
C GLU A 120 31.10 -30.60 -9.69
N GLN A 121 32.25 -30.70 -9.01
CA GLN A 121 32.37 -30.49 -7.57
C GLN A 121 31.93 -29.07 -7.13
N TYR A 122 32.30 -28.03 -7.89
CA TYR A 122 31.87 -26.65 -7.59
C TYR A 122 30.38 -26.47 -7.92
N GLN A 123 29.89 -27.09 -8.99
CA GLN A 123 28.48 -27.05 -9.33
C GLN A 123 27.62 -27.66 -8.21
N ASP A 124 28.02 -28.79 -7.64
CA ASP A 124 27.27 -29.42 -6.55
C ASP A 124 27.25 -28.56 -5.28
N LEU A 125 28.35 -27.86 -4.98
CA LEU A 125 28.40 -26.91 -3.87
C LEU A 125 27.45 -25.72 -4.09
N VAL A 126 27.42 -25.17 -5.31
CA VAL A 126 26.51 -24.07 -5.68
C VAL A 126 25.06 -24.54 -5.60
N GLU A 127 24.75 -25.75 -6.08
CA GLU A 127 23.41 -26.31 -6.02
C GLU A 127 22.93 -26.48 -4.56
N ASP A 128 23.78 -27.01 -3.68
CA ASP A 128 23.45 -27.14 -2.26
C ASP A 128 23.22 -25.77 -1.61
N THR A 129 24.02 -24.77 -1.98
CA THR A 129 23.87 -23.38 -1.51
C THR A 129 22.54 -22.79 -1.95
N ILE A 130 22.20 -22.88 -3.24
CA ILE A 130 20.89 -22.43 -3.78
C ILE A 130 19.74 -23.12 -3.04
N ARG A 131 19.86 -24.44 -2.81
CA ARG A 131 18.83 -25.23 -2.12
C ARG A 131 18.62 -24.74 -0.68
N LYS A 132 19.70 -24.46 0.04
CA LYS A 132 19.65 -23.91 1.40
C LYS A 132 19.05 -22.50 1.41
N THR A 133 19.52 -21.61 0.54
CA THR A 133 19.01 -20.23 0.45
C THR A 133 17.52 -20.19 0.10
N ARG A 134 17.05 -21.03 -0.83
CA ARG A 134 15.62 -21.15 -1.15
C ARG A 134 14.77 -21.65 0.03
N LYS A 135 15.30 -22.55 0.86
CA LYS A 135 14.60 -22.99 2.08
C LYS A 135 14.48 -21.84 3.09
N VAL A 136 15.55 -21.04 3.23
CA VAL A 136 15.55 -19.85 4.10
C VAL A 136 14.57 -18.80 3.58
N GLU A 137 14.57 -18.52 2.27
CA GLU A 137 13.61 -17.61 1.62
C GLU A 137 12.16 -17.99 1.92
N LYS A 138 11.79 -19.26 1.69
CA LYS A 138 10.43 -19.76 1.97
C LYS A 138 10.06 -19.66 3.44
N SER A 139 11.01 -20.01 4.32
CA SER A 139 10.81 -19.94 5.77
C SER A 139 10.59 -18.49 6.22
N TRP A 140 11.37 -17.55 5.68
CA TRP A 140 11.22 -16.13 5.97
C TRP A 140 9.88 -15.58 5.48
N CYS A 141 9.48 -15.90 4.24
CA CYS A 141 8.16 -15.53 3.71
C CYS A 141 7.02 -16.08 4.58
N PHE A 142 7.14 -17.31 5.06
CA PHE A 142 6.15 -17.92 5.95
C PHE A 142 6.06 -17.18 7.29
N VAL A 143 7.20 -16.89 7.94
CA VAL A 143 7.24 -16.13 9.19
C VAL A 143 6.61 -14.74 9.02
N LEU A 144 6.93 -14.04 7.93
CA LEU A 144 6.34 -12.74 7.61
C LEU A 144 4.82 -12.85 7.42
N LEU A 145 4.35 -13.87 6.70
CA LEU A 145 2.92 -14.09 6.45
C LEU A 145 2.18 -14.36 7.76
N VAL A 146 2.66 -15.28 8.59
CA VAL A 146 2.03 -15.64 9.86
C VAL A 146 2.02 -14.43 10.81
N THR A 147 3.14 -13.72 10.93
CA THR A 147 3.25 -12.55 11.80
C THR A 147 2.30 -11.44 11.36
N THR A 148 2.23 -11.16 10.05
CA THR A 148 1.34 -10.11 9.52
C THR A 148 -0.13 -10.52 9.61
N ALA A 149 -0.45 -11.80 9.39
CA ALA A 149 -1.81 -12.32 9.46
C ALA A 149 -2.35 -12.42 10.89
N SER A 150 -1.47 -12.49 11.91
CA SER A 150 -1.89 -12.59 13.31
C SER A 150 -2.82 -11.44 13.74
N TYR A 151 -2.54 -10.22 13.29
CA TYR A 151 -3.31 -9.02 13.60
C TYR A 151 -4.74 -9.03 13.03
N PRO A 152 -4.96 -9.19 11.70
CA PRO A 152 -6.31 -9.26 11.13
C PRO A 152 -7.08 -10.50 11.59
N VAL A 153 -6.42 -11.64 11.79
CA VAL A 153 -7.09 -12.84 12.32
C VAL A 153 -7.61 -12.59 13.72
N LEU A 154 -6.81 -11.99 14.61
CA LEU A 154 -7.24 -11.63 15.96
C LEU A 154 -8.38 -10.61 15.94
N ALA A 155 -8.25 -9.54 15.15
CA ALA A 155 -9.30 -8.52 15.01
C ALA A 155 -10.61 -9.10 14.48
N GLY A 156 -10.53 -10.00 13.49
CA GLY A 156 -11.66 -10.73 12.93
C GLY A 156 -12.31 -11.65 13.95
N ALA A 157 -11.52 -12.46 14.67
CA ALA A 157 -12.02 -13.35 15.72
C ALA A 157 -12.72 -12.59 16.84
N CYS A 158 -12.13 -11.50 17.34
CA CYS A 158 -12.73 -10.63 18.35
C CYS A 158 -14.03 -9.99 17.85
N THR A 159 -14.07 -9.57 16.58
CA THR A 159 -15.27 -9.00 15.98
C THR A 159 -16.39 -10.03 15.85
N ILE A 160 -16.09 -11.23 15.35
CA ILE A 160 -17.07 -12.32 15.24
C ILE A 160 -17.62 -12.69 16.61
N TYR A 161 -16.73 -12.85 17.60
CA TYR A 161 -17.13 -13.16 18.97
C TYR A 161 -18.06 -12.08 19.55
N SER A 162 -17.68 -10.82 19.39
CA SER A 162 -18.46 -9.66 19.85
C SER A 162 -19.85 -9.59 19.21
N GLN A 163 -19.96 -9.88 17.90
CA GLN A 163 -21.24 -9.87 17.20
C GLN A 163 -22.17 -11.03 17.59
N LEU A 164 -21.61 -12.18 17.97
CA LEU A 164 -22.40 -13.38 18.28
C LEU A 164 -22.79 -13.48 19.75
N PHE A 165 -21.99 -12.93 20.66
CA PHE A 165 -22.10 -13.22 22.09
C PHE A 165 -22.19 -11.99 22.99
N SER A 166 -22.08 -10.76 22.46
CA SER A 166 -22.19 -9.54 23.27
C SER A 166 -23.51 -8.83 23.02
N ASP A 167 -24.16 -8.38 24.09
CA ASP A 167 -25.41 -7.60 24.02
C ASP A 167 -25.18 -6.20 23.39
N ASP A 168 -23.94 -5.69 23.44
CA ASP A 168 -23.48 -4.46 22.76
C ASP A 168 -22.40 -4.82 21.71
N PRO A 169 -22.78 -5.10 20.45
CA PRO A 169 -21.87 -5.62 19.44
C PRO A 169 -20.85 -4.56 18.98
N ARG A 170 -19.58 -4.76 19.35
CA ARG A 170 -18.45 -3.89 18.96
C ARG A 170 -17.59 -4.50 17.85
N ARG A 171 -17.02 -3.65 17.00
CA ARG A 171 -16.09 -4.03 15.93
C ARG A 171 -14.67 -3.71 16.36
N TYR A 172 -13.79 -4.71 16.32
CA TYR A 172 -12.38 -4.54 16.67
C TYR A 172 -11.58 -4.31 15.39
N MET A 173 -11.03 -3.10 15.23
CA MET A 173 -10.20 -2.75 14.09
C MET A 173 -8.73 -3.08 14.39
N VAL A 174 -7.98 -3.46 13.35
CA VAL A 174 -6.53 -3.73 13.47
C VAL A 174 -5.76 -2.49 13.95
N HIS A 175 -6.18 -1.31 13.49
CA HIS A 175 -5.66 -0.02 13.94
C HIS A 175 -6.81 0.97 14.15
N GLU A 176 -6.83 1.60 15.34
CA GLU A 176 -7.81 2.63 15.69
C GLU A 176 -7.19 4.02 15.50
N LEU A 177 -7.38 4.58 14.31
CA LEU A 177 -7.26 6.02 14.11
C LEU A 177 -8.55 6.65 14.60
N LYS A 178 -8.49 7.43 15.67
CA LYS A 178 -9.63 8.26 16.06
C LYS A 178 -9.76 9.28 14.95
N ALA A 179 -10.78 9.13 14.10
CA ALA A 179 -11.11 10.17 13.14
C ALA A 179 -11.18 11.47 13.95
N ILE A 180 -10.42 12.48 13.54
CA ILE A 180 -10.57 13.81 14.10
C ILE A 180 -12.06 14.08 13.95
N ILE A 181 -12.75 14.16 15.09
CA ILE A 181 -14.17 14.45 15.11
C ILE A 181 -14.26 15.89 14.65
N ILE A 182 -14.31 16.05 13.33
CA ILE A 182 -15.03 17.14 12.73
C ILE A 182 -16.41 17.00 13.38
N SER A 183 -16.78 17.95 14.24
CA SER A 183 -18.14 17.98 14.80
C SER A 183 -19.13 17.83 13.64
N GLU A 184 -20.30 17.22 13.85
CA GLU A 184 -21.28 17.04 12.76
C GLU A 184 -21.54 18.36 12.00
N GLU A 185 -21.41 19.50 12.68
CA GLU A 185 -21.45 20.85 12.12
C GLU A 185 -20.27 21.20 11.19
N GLN A 186 -19.03 20.85 11.55
CA GLN A 186 -17.86 21.13 10.71
C GLN A 186 -17.78 20.21 9.49
N LYS A 187 -18.52 19.10 9.48
CA LYS A 187 -18.57 18.16 8.35
C LYS A 187 -19.02 18.87 7.08
N TYR A 188 -20.03 19.74 7.22
CA TYR A 188 -20.62 20.50 6.14
C TYR A 188 -19.86 21.78 5.77
N GLN A 189 -18.78 22.12 6.49
CA GLN A 189 -17.95 23.31 6.20
C GLN A 189 -16.79 23.02 5.25
N SER A 190 -16.62 21.75 4.85
CA SER A 190 -15.60 21.35 3.89
C SER A 190 -15.98 21.79 2.47
N PRO A 191 -15.07 22.40 1.69
CA PRO A 191 -15.32 22.76 0.27
C PRO A 191 -15.64 21.54 -0.61
N TYR A 192 -15.43 20.32 -0.08
CA TYR A 192 -15.90 19.09 -0.70
C TYR A 192 -17.42 19.03 -0.88
N PHE A 193 -18.20 19.49 0.11
CA PHE A 193 -19.66 19.46 0.01
C PHE A 193 -20.17 20.42 -1.06
N GLU A 194 -19.54 21.59 -1.18
CA GLU A 194 -19.83 22.55 -2.25
C GLU A 194 -19.52 21.93 -3.62
N LEU A 195 -18.35 21.30 -3.78
CA LEU A 195 -17.97 20.63 -5.02
C LEU A 195 -18.88 19.44 -5.37
N ALA A 196 -19.26 18.63 -4.37
CA ALA A 196 -20.15 17.49 -4.58
C ALA A 196 -21.56 17.96 -4.98
N ALA A 197 -22.06 19.04 -4.38
CA ALA A 197 -23.32 19.68 -4.74
C ALA A 197 -23.26 20.29 -6.14
N GLU A 198 -22.13 20.90 -6.53
CA GLU A 198 -21.93 21.45 -7.86
C GLU A 198 -21.86 20.35 -8.93
N ILE A 199 -21.13 19.26 -8.67
CA ILE A 199 -21.12 18.08 -9.55
C ILE A 199 -22.54 17.52 -9.68
N ALA A 200 -23.30 17.41 -8.59
CA ALA A 200 -24.68 16.95 -8.64
C ALA A 200 -25.56 17.88 -9.49
N ASN A 201 -25.40 19.20 -9.36
CA ASN A 201 -26.14 20.19 -10.15
C ASN A 201 -25.79 20.10 -11.64
N VAL A 202 -24.50 19.97 -11.99
CA VAL A 202 -24.04 19.80 -13.37
C VAL A 202 -24.61 18.51 -13.97
N VAL A 203 -24.51 17.40 -13.24
CA VAL A 203 -25.01 16.10 -13.69
C VAL A 203 -26.53 16.09 -13.78
N TYR A 204 -27.25 16.78 -12.89
CA TYR A 204 -28.70 16.92 -12.98
C TYR A 204 -29.12 17.80 -14.17
N SER A 205 -28.36 18.85 -14.47
CA SER A 205 -28.65 19.79 -15.56
C SER A 205 -28.35 19.24 -16.95
N CYS A 206 -27.51 18.21 -17.06
CA CYS A 206 -27.38 17.48 -18.32
C CYS A 206 -28.72 16.77 -18.55
N SER A 207 -29.39 16.97 -19.69
CA SER A 207 -30.74 16.41 -19.95
C SER A 207 -30.72 14.88 -20.10
N TRP A 208 -30.28 14.19 -19.06
CA TRP A 208 -30.06 12.75 -18.97
C TRP A 208 -31.39 12.00 -19.09
N GLU A 209 -32.52 12.66 -18.82
CA GLU A 209 -33.87 12.12 -19.01
C GLU A 209 -34.16 11.83 -20.49
N LYS A 210 -33.51 12.54 -21.41
CA LYS A 210 -33.67 12.38 -22.87
C LYS A 210 -32.78 11.27 -23.45
N VAL A 211 -31.85 10.73 -22.66
CA VAL A 211 -30.94 9.67 -23.10
C VAL A 211 -31.69 8.33 -23.14
N GLN A 212 -31.78 7.71 -24.31
CA GLN A 212 -32.47 6.42 -24.48
C GLN A 212 -31.67 5.24 -23.90
N ASP A 213 -30.35 5.39 -23.73
CA ASP A 213 -29.51 4.34 -23.17
C ASP A 213 -29.72 4.19 -21.65
N SER A 214 -30.31 3.04 -21.28
CA SER A 214 -30.59 2.67 -19.90
C SER A 214 -29.34 2.56 -19.01
N LYS A 215 -28.17 2.20 -19.58
CA LYS A 215 -26.92 2.07 -18.81
C LYS A 215 -26.35 3.42 -18.43
N ILE A 216 -26.39 4.38 -19.35
CA ILE A 216 -25.94 5.76 -19.11
C ILE A 216 -26.82 6.41 -18.06
N ARG A 217 -28.14 6.27 -18.18
CA ARG A 217 -29.12 6.75 -17.20
C ARG A 217 -28.91 6.16 -15.80
N SER A 218 -28.69 4.85 -15.70
CA SER A 218 -28.42 4.19 -14.42
C SER A 218 -27.11 4.66 -13.79
N SER A 219 -26.09 4.95 -14.61
CA SER A 219 -24.80 5.47 -14.13
C SER A 219 -24.93 6.91 -13.61
N ILE A 220 -25.71 7.75 -14.29
CA ILE A 220 -26.01 9.12 -13.88
C ILE A 220 -26.80 9.15 -12.57
N CYS A 221 -27.84 8.32 -12.44
CA CYS A 221 -28.59 8.18 -11.17
C CYS A 221 -27.68 7.70 -10.02
N PHE A 222 -26.75 6.80 -10.30
CA PHE A 222 -25.78 6.34 -9.32
C PHE A 222 -24.83 7.46 -8.88
N ILE A 223 -24.33 8.28 -9.81
CA ILE A 223 -23.49 9.44 -9.51
C ILE A 223 -24.26 10.44 -8.63
N LEU A 224 -25.51 10.77 -8.98
CA LEU A 224 -26.37 11.66 -8.19
C LEU A 224 -26.60 11.12 -6.76
N ALA A 225 -26.91 9.83 -6.63
CA ALA A 225 -27.09 9.19 -5.32
C ALA A 225 -25.80 9.18 -4.49
N LYS A 226 -24.63 9.08 -5.15
CA LYS A 226 -23.32 9.13 -4.49
C LYS A 226 -22.89 10.54 -4.10
N CYS A 227 -23.31 11.58 -4.83
CA CYS A 227 -23.08 12.97 -4.43
C CYS A 227 -23.91 13.38 -3.19
N GLN A 228 -25.06 12.72 -2.97
CA GLN A 228 -25.93 12.97 -1.81
C GLN A 228 -25.51 12.23 -0.53
N THR A 229 -24.60 11.26 -0.64
CA THR A 229 -24.12 10.48 0.50
C THR A 229 -22.65 10.84 0.77
N PRO A 230 -22.27 11.14 2.02
CA PRO A 230 -20.87 11.41 2.35
C PRO A 230 -20.01 10.21 1.93
N VAL A 231 -18.97 10.44 1.13
CA VAL A 231 -18.15 9.35 0.56
C VAL A 231 -17.34 8.69 1.67
N GLN A 232 -17.91 7.59 2.14
CA GLN A 232 -17.27 6.61 2.99
C GLN A 232 -16.70 5.52 2.08
N LEU A 233 -15.39 5.52 1.86
CA LEU A 233 -14.73 4.36 1.27
C LEU A 233 -14.72 3.25 2.32
N ARG A 234 -15.68 2.32 2.19
CA ARG A 234 -15.79 1.14 3.05
C ARG A 234 -15.07 -0.04 2.40
N ALA A 235 -13.87 -0.34 2.86
CA ALA A 235 -13.22 -1.61 2.52
C ALA A 235 -13.73 -2.70 3.47
N LEU A 236 -14.53 -3.64 2.94
CA LEU A 236 -15.07 -4.81 3.65
C LEU A 236 -15.84 -4.49 4.95
N ASP A 237 -16.40 -3.29 5.08
CA ASP A 237 -17.05 -2.79 6.31
C ASP A 237 -16.12 -2.79 7.56
N MET A 238 -14.81 -2.94 7.34
CA MET A 238 -13.75 -3.02 8.36
C MET A 238 -12.89 -1.75 8.41
N LEU A 239 -12.88 -0.93 7.35
CA LEU A 239 -12.16 0.33 7.26
C LEU A 239 -13.06 1.36 6.58
N THR A 240 -13.41 2.43 7.30
CA THR A 240 -14.14 3.57 6.74
C THR A 240 -13.14 4.71 6.52
N PHE A 241 -12.67 4.86 5.28
CA PHE A 241 -11.87 6.03 4.90
C PHE A 241 -12.84 7.18 4.60
N ASN A 242 -12.76 8.25 5.40
CA ASN A 242 -13.49 9.48 5.11
C ASN A 242 -12.69 10.30 4.08
N MET A 243 -13.20 10.40 2.86
CA MET A 243 -12.56 11.15 1.77
C MET A 243 -12.61 12.68 2.00
N GLU A 244 -13.49 13.17 2.88
CA GLU A 244 -13.56 14.60 3.26
C GLU A 244 -12.22 15.11 3.80
N LEU A 245 -11.49 14.23 4.49
CA LEU A 245 -10.25 14.58 5.14
C LEU A 245 -9.07 14.65 4.15
N PHE A 246 -9.14 13.88 3.05
CA PHE A 246 -8.19 13.95 1.93
C PHE A 246 -8.35 15.28 1.14
N VAL A 247 -9.59 15.78 1.06
CA VAL A 247 -9.91 17.05 0.39
C VAL A 247 -9.71 18.26 1.30
N SER A 248 -9.85 18.14 2.63
CA SER A 248 -9.55 19.26 3.55
C SER A 248 -8.06 19.57 3.68
N VAL A 249 -7.19 18.55 3.59
CA VAL A 249 -5.73 18.71 3.71
C VAL A 249 -5.09 19.25 2.42
N GLY A 250 -5.72 19.05 1.27
CA GLY A 250 -5.21 19.51 -0.04
C GLY A 250 -5.08 21.03 -0.18
N PRO A 251 -6.13 21.82 0.10
CA PRO A 251 -6.11 23.28 0.05
C PRO A 251 -5.18 23.90 1.09
N ASP A 252 -5.11 23.35 2.31
CA ASP A 252 -4.21 23.86 3.37
C ASP A 252 -2.73 23.72 2.97
N ILE A 253 -2.37 22.65 2.26
CA ILE A 253 -1.01 22.47 1.70
C ILE A 253 -0.75 23.48 0.56
N ILE A 254 -1.75 23.75 -0.29
CA ILE A 254 -1.63 24.72 -1.40
C ILE A 254 -1.53 26.16 -0.87
N HIS A 255 -2.30 26.50 0.17
CA HIS A 255 -2.30 27.82 0.80
C HIS A 255 -1.02 28.06 1.62
N PHE A 256 -0.49 27.02 2.28
CA PHE A 256 0.81 27.08 2.95
C PHE A 256 1.97 27.30 1.97
N VAL A 257 1.93 26.67 0.79
CA VAL A 257 2.94 26.85 -0.27
C VAL A 257 2.80 28.20 -0.98
N SER A 258 1.57 28.69 -1.21
CA SER A 258 1.31 29.99 -1.85
C SER A 258 1.61 31.20 -0.95
N SER A 259 1.71 31.02 0.37
CA SER A 259 2.00 32.10 1.33
C SER A 259 3.51 32.31 1.59
N ARG A 260 4.38 31.52 0.94
CA ARG A 260 5.85 31.59 1.07
C ARG A 260 6.59 31.76 -0.26
N ILE A 261 5.88 32.17 -1.31
CA ILE A 261 6.44 32.72 -2.56
C ILE A 261 5.97 34.16 -2.65
#